data_AF-A0A641AF29-F1
#
_entry.id   AF-A0A641AF29-F1
#
_cell.length_a   1.000
_cell.length_b   1.000
_cell.length_c   1.000
_cell.angle_alpha   90.00
_cell.angle_beta   90.00
_cell.angle_gamma   90.00
#
_symmetry.space_group_name_H-M   'P 1'
#
loop_
_entity.id
_entity.type
_entity.pdbx_description
1 polymer ?
#
loop_
_entity_poly.entity_id
_entity_poly.type
_entity_poly.pdbx_seq_one_letter_code
_entity_poly.pdbx_strand_id
1 'polypeptide(L)'
;MNPMRDRLKAGKTVVGTAGSVFEDNMVMLADSGLDFILFDTQHSPVEPKEYKRSFDAIKGKPITPIMRVSANRAELICYALDLGARGIIVPMVNTKEEATAMVRACQYSPLGDRSNAGVRGEWGDFGDSNYREYLDT
;
A
#
# COMPACT_ATOMS: atom_id res chain seq x y z
N MET A 1 -3.97 6.46 10.57
CA MET A 1 -3.68 7.69 9.81
C MET A 1 -2.74 7.41 8.63
N ASN A 2 -2.97 8.01 7.45
CA ASN A 2 -2.11 7.87 6.25
C ASN A 2 -1.67 9.28 5.84
N PRO A 3 -0.48 9.74 6.28
CA PRO A 3 -0.04 11.12 6.09
C PRO A 3 0.00 11.55 4.62
N MET A 4 0.45 10.67 3.72
CA MET A 4 0.46 10.94 2.28
C MET A 4 -0.95 11.21 1.74
N ARG A 5 -1.93 10.37 2.10
CA ARG A 5 -3.34 10.56 1.69
C ARG A 5 -3.90 11.88 2.19
N ASP A 6 -3.59 12.24 3.44
CA ASP A 6 -4.11 13.45 4.07
C ASP A 6 -3.50 14.71 3.43
N ARG A 7 -2.21 14.68 3.06
CA ARG A 7 -1.54 15.74 2.28
C ARG A 7 -2.15 15.91 0.89
N LEU A 8 -2.36 14.80 0.17
CA LEU A 8 -2.98 14.82 -1.16
C LEU A 8 -4.40 15.42 -1.11
N LYS A 9 -5.21 15.05 -0.11
CA LYS A 9 -6.56 15.63 0.10
C LYS A 9 -6.51 17.13 0.40
N ALA A 10 -5.45 17.61 1.04
CA ALA A 10 -5.22 19.03 1.30
C ALA A 10 -4.65 19.79 0.07
N GLY A 11 -4.55 19.16 -1.10
CA GLY A 11 -3.98 19.77 -2.31
C GLY A 11 -2.47 20.01 -2.23
N LYS A 12 -1.77 19.39 -1.27
CA LYS A 12 -0.32 19.53 -1.11
C LYS A 12 0.43 18.55 -2.00
N THR A 13 1.61 18.97 -2.44
CA THR A 13 2.57 18.08 -3.09
C THR A 13 3.12 17.04 -2.10
N VAL A 14 3.25 15.82 -2.60
CA VAL A 14 3.98 14.73 -1.96
C VAL A 14 5.16 14.33 -2.83
N VAL A 15 6.32 14.12 -2.22
CA VAL A 15 7.57 13.77 -2.92
C VAL A 15 8.04 12.42 -2.41
N GLY A 16 8.44 11.52 -3.32
CA GLY A 16 8.89 10.18 -2.96
C GLY A 16 9.95 9.66 -3.92
N THR A 17 10.41 8.45 -3.64
CA THR A 17 11.46 7.76 -4.42
C THR A 17 11.12 6.29 -4.65
N ALA A 18 11.87 5.62 -5.51
CA ALA A 18 11.76 4.18 -5.73
C ALA A 18 12.38 3.39 -4.57
N GLY A 19 11.70 2.32 -4.16
CA GLY A 19 12.18 1.34 -3.20
C GLY A 19 12.93 0.19 -3.86
N SER A 20 13.53 -0.67 -3.05
CA SER A 20 14.19 -1.90 -3.50
C SER A 20 14.04 -3.00 -2.46
N VAL A 21 14.50 -4.21 -2.80
CA VAL A 21 14.56 -5.37 -1.87
C VAL A 21 15.72 -5.27 -0.86
N PHE A 22 16.57 -4.24 -0.96
CA PHE A 22 17.72 -4.05 -0.08
C PHE A 22 17.30 -3.25 1.16
N GLU A 23 17.09 -3.94 2.27
CA GLU A 23 16.55 -3.38 3.52
C GLU A 23 17.35 -2.19 4.07
N ASP A 24 18.68 -2.22 4.00
CA ASP A 24 19.54 -1.12 4.49
C ASP A 24 19.23 0.22 3.81
N ASN A 25 18.99 0.19 2.49
CA ASN A 25 18.61 1.37 1.74
C ASN A 25 17.23 1.89 2.19
N MET A 26 16.31 0.97 2.53
CA MET A 26 14.95 1.34 2.93
C MET A 26 14.93 1.99 4.30
N VAL A 27 15.74 1.51 5.25
CA VAL A 27 15.90 2.12 6.58
C VAL A 27 16.36 3.57 6.46
N MET A 28 17.36 3.84 5.59
CA MET A 28 17.86 5.19 5.32
C MET A 28 16.79 6.07 4.67
N LEU A 29 16.14 5.58 3.62
CA LEU A 29 15.11 6.34 2.90
C LEU A 29 13.90 6.66 3.77
N ALA A 30 13.56 5.77 4.71
CA ALA A 30 12.42 5.97 5.59
C ALA A 30 12.59 7.14 6.57
N ASP A 31 13.83 7.55 6.87
CA ASP A 31 14.13 8.72 7.71
C ASP A 31 14.56 9.95 6.88
N SER A 32 14.49 9.87 5.55
CA SER A 32 14.98 10.93 4.64
C SER A 32 14.12 12.20 4.59
N GLY A 33 12.92 12.18 5.18
CA GLY A 33 11.94 13.26 5.08
C GLY A 33 11.10 13.24 3.79
N LEU A 34 11.24 12.22 2.95
CA LEU A 34 10.33 11.96 1.84
C LEU A 34 8.93 11.57 2.36
N ASP A 35 7.90 11.75 1.55
CA ASP A 35 6.52 11.42 1.90
C ASP A 35 6.17 9.94 1.63
N PHE A 36 6.80 9.33 0.61
CA PHE A 36 6.56 7.93 0.26
C PHE A 36 7.76 7.20 -0.38
N ILE A 37 7.73 5.87 -0.32
CA ILE A 37 8.59 4.98 -1.10
C ILE A 37 7.70 4.12 -2.01
N LEU A 38 8.00 4.11 -3.31
CA LEU A 38 7.32 3.31 -4.31
C LEU A 38 8.03 1.98 -4.54
N PHE A 39 7.41 0.89 -4.14
CA PHE A 39 7.82 -0.47 -4.50
C PHE A 39 7.16 -0.87 -5.82
N ASP A 40 7.95 -1.27 -6.80
CA ASP A 40 7.46 -1.58 -8.13
C ASP A 40 7.56 -3.07 -8.40
N THR A 41 6.46 -3.69 -8.83
CA THR A 41 6.45 -5.08 -9.33
C THR A 41 6.07 -5.13 -10.82
N GLN A 42 5.83 -3.99 -11.47
CA GLN A 42 5.46 -3.95 -12.89
C GLN A 42 6.68 -3.95 -13.81
N HIS A 43 7.70 -3.16 -13.46
CA HIS A 43 8.93 -3.01 -14.24
C HIS A 43 10.17 -3.53 -13.52
N SER A 44 9.97 -4.40 -12.55
CA SER A 44 11.04 -5.11 -11.86
C SER A 44 10.79 -6.62 -11.90
N PRO A 45 11.84 -7.44 -11.86
CA PRO A 45 11.72 -8.89 -11.70
C PRO A 45 11.51 -9.25 -10.21
N VAL A 46 10.56 -8.56 -9.55
CA VAL A 46 10.30 -8.71 -8.10
C VAL A 46 8.80 -8.87 -7.88
N GLU A 47 8.43 -9.91 -7.15
CA GLU A 47 7.07 -10.15 -6.69
C GLU A 47 6.78 -9.42 -5.37
N PRO A 48 5.51 -9.11 -5.05
CA PRO A 48 5.16 -8.44 -3.80
C PRO A 48 5.80 -9.08 -2.56
N LYS A 49 5.81 -10.41 -2.48
CA LYS A 49 6.30 -11.15 -1.30
C LYS A 49 7.80 -10.96 -1.05
N GLU A 50 8.58 -10.67 -2.08
CA GLU A 50 10.03 -10.46 -1.96
C GLU A 50 10.38 -9.13 -1.27
N TYR A 51 9.45 -8.17 -1.27
CA TYR A 51 9.61 -6.92 -0.54
C TYR A 51 9.35 -7.04 0.97
N LYS A 52 9.03 -8.24 1.50
CA LYS A 52 8.66 -8.42 2.90
C LYS A 52 9.68 -7.83 3.88
N ARG A 53 10.98 -8.07 3.65
CA ARG A 53 12.06 -7.54 4.50
C ARG A 53 12.15 -6.01 4.41
N SER A 54 12.03 -5.46 3.21
CA SER A 54 11.98 -4.00 2.99
C SER A 54 10.83 -3.33 3.73
N PHE A 55 9.64 -3.93 3.71
CA PHE A 55 8.47 -3.42 4.42
C PHE A 55 8.62 -3.55 5.94
N ASP A 56 9.17 -4.66 6.43
CA ASP A 56 9.45 -4.84 7.85
C ASP A 56 10.47 -3.81 8.37
N ALA A 57 11.49 -3.49 7.57
CA ALA A 57 12.55 -2.57 7.93
C ALA A 57 12.09 -1.11 8.09
N ILE A 58 10.99 -0.73 7.43
CA ILE A 58 10.40 0.61 7.49
C ILE A 58 9.12 0.68 8.33
N LYS A 59 8.77 -0.43 8.99
CA LYS A 59 7.60 -0.52 9.84
C LYS A 59 7.66 0.53 10.96
N GLY A 60 6.59 1.29 11.14
CA GLY A 60 6.50 2.37 12.14
C GLY A 60 7.32 3.63 11.84
N LYS A 61 8.00 3.72 10.69
CA LYS A 61 8.76 4.92 10.30
C LYS A 61 7.87 5.99 9.65
N PRO A 62 8.29 7.27 9.63
CA PRO A 62 7.49 8.38 9.11
C PRO A 62 7.49 8.47 7.57
N ILE A 63 7.39 7.33 6.89
CA ILE A 63 7.35 7.20 5.43
C ILE A 63 6.12 6.39 5.02
N THR A 64 5.46 6.74 3.92
CA THR A 64 4.31 5.95 3.43
C THR A 64 4.78 4.94 2.38
N PRO A 65 4.78 3.63 2.65
CA PRO A 65 5.08 2.66 1.59
C PRO A 65 3.89 2.52 0.63
N ILE A 66 4.13 2.65 -0.67
CA ILE A 66 3.15 2.39 -1.71
C ILE A 66 3.68 1.33 -2.67
N MET A 67 2.78 0.59 -3.33
CA MET A 67 3.17 -0.44 -4.29
C MET A 67 2.48 -0.26 -5.63
N ARG A 68 3.26 -0.31 -6.71
CA ARG A 68 2.75 -0.54 -8.06
C ARG A 68 2.71 -2.03 -8.34
N VAL A 69 1.51 -2.58 -8.48
CA VAL A 69 1.30 -4.00 -8.79
C VAL A 69 1.55 -4.29 -10.27
N SER A 70 1.84 -5.54 -10.62
CA SER A 70 2.17 -5.91 -12.01
C SER A 70 0.95 -5.92 -12.94
N ALA A 71 -0.27 -6.07 -12.39
CA ALA A 71 -1.52 -6.07 -13.16
C ALA A 71 -2.72 -5.71 -12.28
N ASN A 72 -3.84 -5.35 -12.90
CA ASN A 72 -5.13 -5.15 -12.23
C ASN A 72 -5.77 -6.49 -11.82
N ARG A 73 -5.19 -7.13 -10.80
CA ARG A 73 -5.59 -8.45 -10.27
C ARG A 73 -5.76 -8.37 -8.77
N ALA A 74 -6.92 -8.83 -8.27
CA ALA A 74 -7.30 -8.69 -6.86
C ALA A 74 -6.30 -9.35 -5.90
N GLU A 75 -5.74 -10.50 -6.26
CA GLU A 75 -4.74 -11.22 -5.49
C GLU A 75 -3.42 -10.46 -5.36
N LEU A 76 -2.97 -9.75 -6.40
CA LEU A 76 -1.74 -8.96 -6.36
C LEU A 76 -1.91 -7.73 -5.48
N ILE A 77 -3.06 -7.07 -5.60
CA ILE A 77 -3.47 -5.95 -4.75
C ILE A 77 -3.56 -6.42 -3.29
N CYS A 78 -4.18 -7.57 -3.05
CA CYS A 78 -4.28 -8.16 -1.71
C CYS A 78 -2.90 -8.43 -1.11
N TYR A 79 -1.96 -9.03 -1.86
CA TYR A 79 -0.61 -9.26 -1.36
C TYR A 79 0.14 -7.97 -1.03
N ALA A 80 0.01 -6.94 -1.85
CA ALA A 80 0.60 -5.63 -1.58
C ALA A 80 0.06 -5.02 -0.29
N LEU A 81 -1.26 -5.04 -0.11
CA LEU A 81 -1.91 -4.52 1.10
C LEU A 81 -1.59 -5.36 2.34
N ASP A 82 -1.50 -6.69 2.22
CA ASP A 82 -1.13 -7.60 3.30
C ASP A 82 0.34 -7.45 3.71
N LEU A 83 1.20 -6.98 2.80
CA LEU A 83 2.57 -6.57 3.12
C LEU A 83 2.61 -5.29 3.97
N GLY A 84 1.57 -4.47 3.90
CA GLY A 84 1.47 -3.17 4.57
C GLY A 84 1.53 -1.97 3.63
N ALA A 85 1.36 -2.15 2.32
CA ALA A 85 1.26 -1.01 1.39
C ALA A 85 0.07 -0.14 1.77
N ARG A 86 0.32 1.18 1.85
CA ARG A 86 -0.67 2.18 2.26
C ARG A 86 -1.24 2.96 1.06
N GLY A 87 -0.74 2.66 -0.14
CA GLY A 87 -1.26 3.12 -1.42
C GLY A 87 -0.95 2.08 -2.51
N ILE A 88 -1.87 1.93 -3.45
CA ILE A 88 -1.75 0.98 -4.56
C ILE A 88 -1.79 1.76 -5.87
N ILE A 89 -0.84 1.49 -6.75
CA ILE A 89 -0.84 1.94 -8.14
C ILE A 89 -1.15 0.71 -9.00
N VAL A 90 -2.25 0.76 -9.73
CA VAL A 90 -2.58 -0.26 -10.73
C VAL A 90 -2.24 0.28 -12.11
N PRO A 91 -1.44 -0.44 -12.91
CA PRO A 91 -1.03 0.04 -14.21
C PRO A 91 -2.15 -0.10 -15.25
N MET A 92 -2.08 0.73 -16.29
CA MET A 92 -2.87 0.59 -17.52
C MET A 92 -4.40 0.51 -17.29
N VAL A 93 -4.92 1.29 -16.34
CA VAL A 93 -6.37 1.45 -16.14
C VAL A 93 -6.91 2.38 -17.22
N ASN A 94 -7.72 1.84 -18.13
CA ASN A 94 -8.26 2.53 -19.30
C ASN A 94 -9.78 2.66 -19.29
N THR A 95 -10.47 1.95 -18.39
CA THR A 95 -11.93 1.98 -18.27
C THR A 95 -12.41 2.30 -16.86
N LYS A 96 -13.66 2.76 -16.75
CA LYS A 96 -14.33 3.00 -15.45
C LYS A 96 -14.48 1.70 -14.68
N GLU A 97 -14.75 0.60 -15.39
CA GLU A 97 -14.95 -0.73 -14.85
C GLU A 97 -13.64 -1.25 -14.22
N GLU A 98 -12.51 -1.08 -14.91
CA GLU A 98 -11.18 -1.40 -14.37
C GLU A 98 -10.83 -0.56 -13.14
N ALA A 99 -11.13 0.74 -13.16
CA ALA A 99 -10.93 1.62 -12.00
C ALA A 99 -11.81 1.20 -10.82
N THR A 100 -13.06 0.82 -11.08
CA THR A 100 -13.99 0.35 -10.04
C THR A 100 -13.51 -0.98 -9.45
N ALA A 101 -13.07 -1.91 -10.30
CA ALA A 101 -12.56 -3.21 -9.88
C ALA A 101 -11.32 -3.08 -8.98
N MET A 102 -10.37 -2.20 -9.31
CA MET A 102 -9.18 -2.01 -8.47
C MET A 102 -9.50 -1.39 -7.10
N VAL A 103 -10.47 -0.47 -7.04
CA VAL A 103 -10.90 0.16 -5.78
C VAL A 103 -11.57 -0.89 -4.89
N ARG A 104 -12.48 -1.69 -5.45
CA ARG A 104 -13.13 -2.78 -4.73
C ARG A 104 -12.13 -3.81 -4.22
N ALA A 105 -11.10 -4.15 -4.99
CA ALA A 105 -10.05 -5.06 -4.55
C ALA A 105 -9.22 -4.53 -3.36
N CYS A 106 -9.25 -3.21 -3.09
CA CYS A 106 -8.56 -2.62 -1.95
C CYS A 106 -9.37 -2.64 -0.64
N GLN A 107 -10.69 -2.83 -0.72
CA GLN A 107 -11.61 -2.68 0.40
C GLN A 107 -12.21 -4.03 0.82
N TYR A 108 -12.43 -4.22 2.12
CA TYR A 108 -13.16 -5.38 2.63
C TYR A 108 -14.64 -5.29 2.30
N SER A 109 -15.33 -6.43 2.35
CA SER A 109 -16.79 -6.49 2.28
C SER A 109 -17.40 -5.68 3.45
N PRO A 110 -18.53 -4.97 3.23
CA PRO A 110 -19.32 -4.84 2.00
C PRO A 110 -18.82 -3.82 0.96
N LEU A 111 -17.87 -2.94 1.30
CA LEU A 111 -17.42 -1.88 0.39
C LEU A 111 -16.64 -2.42 -0.83
N GLY A 112 -15.99 -3.56 -0.68
CA GLY A 112 -15.20 -4.20 -1.73
C GLY A 112 -15.13 -5.71 -1.63
N ASP A 113 -14.13 -6.27 -2.31
CA ASP A 113 -13.98 -7.72 -2.55
C ASP A 113 -12.67 -8.27 -1.94
N ARG A 114 -11.95 -7.48 -1.13
CA ARG A 114 -10.71 -7.93 -0.49
C ARG A 114 -11.01 -9.05 0.50
N SER A 115 -10.33 -10.18 0.33
CA SER A 115 -10.40 -11.30 1.28
C SER A 115 -9.65 -10.96 2.57
N ASN A 116 -10.18 -11.42 3.70
CA ASN A 116 -9.57 -11.23 5.01
C ASN A 116 -8.96 -12.55 5.52
N ALA A 117 -7.66 -12.52 5.83
CA ALA A 117 -6.92 -13.65 6.40
C ALA A 117 -6.36 -13.36 7.81
N GLY A 118 -7.02 -12.48 8.57
CA GLY A 118 -6.59 -12.03 9.89
C GLY A 118 -5.60 -10.86 9.83
N VAL A 119 -4.96 -10.54 10.97
CA VAL A 119 -4.07 -9.37 11.10
C VAL A 119 -2.79 -9.57 10.29
N ARG A 120 -2.70 -8.96 9.10
CA ARG A 120 -1.51 -8.91 8.23
C ARG A 120 -1.17 -7.47 7.81
N GLY A 121 0.12 -7.16 7.72
CA GLY A 121 0.60 -5.81 7.37
C GLY A 121 0.40 -4.79 8.49
N GLU A 122 0.61 -3.51 8.15
CA GLU A 122 0.21 -2.39 9.01
C GLU A 122 -1.22 -1.98 8.70
N TRP A 123 -2.15 -2.46 9.51
CA TRP A 123 -3.47 -1.85 9.62
C TRP A 123 -3.22 -0.45 10.16
N GLY A 124 -3.45 0.56 9.33
CA GLY A 124 -3.35 1.93 9.80
C GLY A 124 -4.18 2.10 11.07
N ASP A 125 -3.83 3.09 11.88
CA ASP A 125 -4.59 3.44 13.09
C ASP A 125 -6.12 3.45 12.82
N PHE A 126 -6.84 2.64 13.59
CA PHE A 126 -8.30 2.49 13.56
C PHE A 126 -9.00 3.74 14.12
N GLY A 127 -8.25 4.71 14.64
CA GLY A 127 -8.82 5.86 15.34
C GLY A 127 -9.51 5.37 16.61
N ASP A 128 -10.77 5.74 16.80
CA ASP A 128 -11.58 5.28 17.93
C ASP A 128 -12.19 3.88 17.73
N SER A 129 -12.06 3.29 16.53
CA SER A 129 -12.63 1.97 16.22
C SER A 129 -11.65 0.82 16.49
N ASN A 130 -12.15 -0.41 16.43
CA ASN A 130 -11.31 -1.61 16.52
C ASN A 130 -11.34 -2.42 15.21
N TYR A 131 -10.43 -3.39 15.11
CA TYR A 131 -10.32 -4.27 13.95
C TYR A 131 -11.66 -4.94 13.58
N ARG A 132 -12.51 -5.29 14.55
CA ARG A 132 -13.82 -5.91 14.28
C ARG A 132 -14.77 -4.93 13.61
N GLU A 133 -14.87 -3.71 14.13
CA GLU A 133 -15.70 -2.65 13.54
C GLU A 133 -15.26 -2.31 12.11
N TYR A 134 -13.96 -2.29 11.84
CA TYR A 134 -13.43 -2.08 10.49
C TYR A 134 -13.78 -3.20 9.50
N LEU A 135 -14.02 -4.43 9.97
CA LEU A 135 -14.48 -5.54 9.13
C LEU A 135 -16.00 -5.53 8.91
N ASP A 136 -16.75 -4.82 9.75
CA ASP A 136 -18.21 -4.74 9.68
C ASP A 136 -18.68 -3.52 8.83
N THR A 137 -17.77 -2.69 8.31
CA THR A 137 -18.03 -1.53 7.41
C THR A 137 -17.89 -1.83 5.94
#